data_AF-A0A957TYR5-F1
#
_entry.id   AF-A0A957TYR5-F1
#
_cell.length_a   1.000
_cell.length_b   1.000
_cell.length_c   1.000
_cell.angle_alpha   90.00
_cell.angle_beta   90.00
_cell.angle_gamma   90.00
#
_symmetry.space_group_name_H-M   'P 1'
#
loop_
_entity.id
_entity.type
_entity.pdbx_description
1 polymer ?
#
loop_
_entity_poly.entity_id
_entity_poly.type
_entity_poly.pdbx_seq_one_letter_code
_entity_poly.pdbx_strand_id
1 'polypeptide(L)'
;MSKFAEKLFRCWHPVAYGRDVLPSTPHSTKLLDEHLVIWRTQDGAPHAMRDLCIHRGTALSLGWIKNDCIVCPYHAWEYNSGGACVKIPQREGISIPTKARTVTYRCQER
;
A
#
# COMPACT_ATOMS: atom_id res chain seq x y z
N MET A 1 -6.19 16.42 -15.70
CA MET A 1 -5.14 17.22 -15.04
C MET A 1 -5.52 17.35 -13.57
N SER A 2 -4.56 17.24 -12.65
CA SER A 2 -4.82 17.40 -11.21
C SER A 2 -5.36 18.80 -10.92
N LYS A 3 -6.30 18.93 -9.98
CA LYS A 3 -6.81 20.23 -9.51
C LYS A 3 -5.88 20.89 -8.49
N PHE A 4 -4.84 20.17 -8.04
CA PHE A 4 -3.91 20.62 -7.01
C PHE A 4 -2.65 21.24 -7.63
N ALA A 5 -2.11 22.26 -6.96
CA ALA A 5 -0.86 22.88 -7.38
C ALA A 5 0.31 21.87 -7.33
N GLU A 6 1.14 21.84 -8.36
CA GLU A 6 2.24 20.86 -8.50
C GLU A 6 3.19 20.84 -7.31
N LYS A 7 3.45 21.99 -6.68
CA LYS A 7 4.30 22.11 -5.50
C LYS A 7 3.86 21.21 -4.34
N LEU A 8 2.56 20.94 -4.21
CA LEU A 8 2.01 20.13 -3.12
C LEU A 8 2.49 18.68 -3.19
N PHE A 9 2.72 18.13 -4.37
CA PHE A 9 3.18 16.74 -4.57
C PHE A 9 4.63 16.52 -4.11
N ARG A 10 5.37 17.60 -3.80
CA ARG A 10 6.76 17.55 -3.30
C ARG A 10 6.86 17.80 -1.80
N CYS A 11 5.74 18.02 -1.11
CA CYS A 11 5.69 18.29 0.33
C CYS A 11 5.34 17.04 1.14
N TRP A 12 5.74 17.03 2.41
CA TRP A 12 5.21 16.09 3.40
C TRP A 12 3.84 16.56 3.87
N HIS A 13 2.89 15.63 3.98
CA HIS A 13 1.54 15.89 4.48
C HIS A 13 1.20 14.89 5.58
N PRO A 14 0.73 15.34 6.77
CA PRO A 14 0.17 14.44 7.75
C PRO A 14 -1.15 13.85 7.20
N VAL A 15 -1.32 12.53 7.29
CA VAL A 15 -2.49 11.82 6.71
C VAL A 15 -3.19 10.88 7.70
N ALA A 16 -2.59 10.63 8.86
CA ALA A 16 -3.15 9.82 9.94
C ALA A 16 -2.40 10.14 11.26
N TYR A 17 -3.03 9.87 12.41
CA TYR A 17 -2.29 9.78 13.68
C TYR A 17 -1.62 8.41 13.79
N GLY A 18 -0.42 8.35 14.37
CA GLY A 18 0.32 7.10 14.56
C GLY A 18 -0.47 6.01 15.28
N ARG A 19 -1.32 6.40 16.24
CA ARG A 19 -2.22 5.53 17.01
C ARG A 19 -3.38 4.94 16.21
N ASP A 20 -3.75 5.55 15.08
CA ASP A 20 -4.84 5.07 14.22
C ASP A 20 -4.33 4.04 13.19
N VAL A 21 -3.00 3.99 12.98
CA VAL A 21 -2.33 2.99 12.15
C VAL A 21 -1.92 1.81 13.04
N LEU A 22 -2.91 0.96 13.30
CA LEU A 22 -2.77 -0.19 14.18
C LEU A 22 -1.80 -1.24 13.61
N PRO A 23 -1.07 -1.96 14.47
CA PRO A 23 -0.32 -3.14 14.04
C PRO A 23 -1.23 -4.15 13.31
N SER A 24 -0.68 -4.85 12.32
CA SER A 24 -1.34 -5.95 11.61
C SER A 24 -2.63 -5.60 10.84
N THR A 25 -3.03 -4.31 10.79
CA THR A 25 -4.26 -3.86 10.12
C THR A 25 -3.95 -2.74 9.12
N PRO A 26 -4.35 -2.87 7.84
CA PRO A 26 -4.23 -1.77 6.88
C PRO A 26 -5.10 -0.57 7.27
N HIS A 27 -4.59 0.64 7.05
CA HIS A 27 -5.29 1.89 7.29
C HIS A 27 -5.51 2.61 5.95
N SER A 28 -6.76 2.93 5.61
CA SER A 28 -7.10 3.68 4.40
C SER A 28 -7.12 5.18 4.68
N THR A 29 -6.57 5.97 3.75
CA THR A 29 -6.67 7.44 3.77
C THR A 29 -6.64 7.99 2.35
N LYS A 30 -6.76 9.31 2.21
CA LYS A 30 -6.77 9.99 0.91
C LYS A 30 -5.96 11.28 0.97
N LEU A 31 -5.09 11.51 -0.03
CA LEU A 31 -4.26 12.70 -0.14
C LEU A 31 -4.24 13.20 -1.59
N LEU A 32 -4.56 14.48 -1.83
CA LEU A 32 -4.52 15.09 -3.17
C LEU A 32 -5.24 14.26 -4.25
N ASP A 33 -6.44 13.79 -3.93
CA ASP A 33 -7.25 12.88 -4.74
C ASP A 33 -6.72 11.45 -4.98
N GLU A 34 -5.62 11.09 -4.35
CA GLU A 34 -5.05 9.74 -4.39
C GLU A 34 -5.47 8.95 -3.14
N HIS A 35 -6.06 7.76 -3.34
CA HIS A 35 -6.34 6.82 -2.26
C HIS A 35 -5.05 6.10 -1.84
N LEU A 36 -4.79 6.09 -0.54
CA LEU A 36 -3.58 5.53 0.05
C LEU A 36 -3.94 4.43 1.04
N VAL A 37 -3.12 3.38 1.06
CA VAL A 37 -3.11 2.39 2.12
C VAL A 37 -1.82 2.54 2.90
N ILE A 38 -1.93 2.57 4.22
CA ILE A 38 -0.83 2.66 5.17
C ILE A 38 -0.85 1.39 6.02
N TRP A 39 0.30 0.80 6.28
CA TRP A 39 0.43 -0.32 7.20
C TRP A 39 1.78 -0.33 7.88
N ARG A 40 1.93 -1.16 8.92
CA ARG A 40 3.20 -1.36 9.63
C ARG A 40 3.75 -2.75 9.37
N THR A 41 5.05 -2.84 9.17
CA THR A 41 5.81 -4.08 9.25
C THR A 41 6.11 -4.43 10.70
N GLN A 42 6.58 -5.66 10.96
CA GLN A 42 6.87 -6.16 12.31
C GLN A 42 7.92 -5.34 13.06
N ASP A 43 8.82 -4.66 12.36
CA ASP A 43 9.78 -3.71 12.94
C ASP A 43 9.15 -2.37 13.36
N GLY A 44 7.84 -2.21 13.14
CA GLY A 44 7.06 -1.02 13.47
C GLY A 44 7.11 0.09 12.41
N ALA A 45 7.92 -0.07 11.36
CA ALA A 45 8.08 0.93 10.32
C ALA A 45 6.78 1.11 9.50
N PRO A 46 6.31 2.36 9.28
CA PRO A 46 5.13 2.61 8.46
C PRO A 46 5.48 2.62 6.97
N HIS A 47 4.61 2.04 6.16
CA HIS A 47 4.70 2.05 4.71
C HIS A 47 3.41 2.55 4.09
N ALA A 48 3.51 3.22 2.94
CA ALA A 48 2.38 3.76 2.20
C ALA A 48 2.43 3.37 0.73
N MET A 49 1.28 2.96 0.19
CA MET A 49 1.10 2.63 -1.22
C MET A 49 -0.19 3.22 -1.76
N ARG A 50 -0.31 3.27 -3.09
CA ARG A 50 -1.60 3.47 -3.74
C ARG A 50 -2.54 2.35 -3.30
N ASP A 51 -3.73 2.72 -2.86
CA ASP A 51 -4.75 1.78 -2.40
C ASP A 51 -5.47 1.09 -3.57
N LEU A 52 -4.71 0.39 -4.40
CA LEU A 52 -5.18 -0.23 -5.62
C LEU A 52 -4.36 -1.48 -5.96
N CYS A 53 -5.03 -2.63 -5.96
CA CYS A 53 -4.46 -3.86 -6.46
C CYS A 53 -4.31 -3.78 -7.99
N ILE A 54 -3.09 -3.96 -8.51
CA ILE A 54 -2.82 -3.85 -9.96
C ILE A 54 -3.44 -4.98 -10.79
N HIS A 55 -3.98 -6.02 -10.14
CA HIS A 55 -4.65 -7.11 -10.83
C HIS A 55 -6.04 -6.70 -11.36
N ARG A 56 -6.95 -6.27 -10.47
CA ARG A 56 -8.35 -5.95 -10.81
C ARG A 56 -8.89 -4.70 -10.12
N GLY A 57 -8.02 -3.87 -9.53
CA GLY A 57 -8.40 -2.56 -8.98
C GLY A 57 -9.09 -2.59 -7.62
N THR A 58 -9.11 -3.72 -6.90
CA THR A 58 -9.62 -3.76 -5.52
C THR A 58 -8.75 -2.92 -4.60
N ALA A 59 -9.36 -2.18 -3.67
CA ALA A 59 -8.63 -1.50 -2.60
C ALA A 59 -7.86 -2.51 -1.75
N LEU A 60 -6.57 -2.24 -1.52
CA LEU A 60 -5.69 -3.07 -0.70
C LEU A 60 -5.98 -2.88 0.79
N SER A 61 -6.48 -1.71 1.19
CA SER A 61 -6.86 -1.39 2.56
C SER A 61 -8.01 -2.26 3.10
N LEU A 62 -8.80 -2.87 2.22
CA LEU A 62 -9.82 -3.86 2.57
C LEU A 62 -9.23 -5.25 2.86
N GLY A 63 -7.92 -5.41 2.72
CA GLY A 63 -7.19 -6.66 2.92
C GLY A 63 -6.69 -6.84 4.35
N TRP A 64 -5.59 -7.58 4.48
CA TRP A 64 -4.91 -7.84 5.75
C TRP A 64 -3.39 -7.82 5.60
N ILE A 65 -2.68 -7.81 6.72
CA ILE A 65 -1.21 -7.89 6.74
C ILE A 65 -0.79 -9.34 7.01
N LYS A 66 0.20 -9.83 6.27
CA LYS A 66 0.81 -11.14 6.47
C LYS A 66 2.29 -11.09 6.08
N ASN A 67 3.18 -11.49 6.97
CA ASN A 67 4.63 -11.52 6.72
C ASN A 67 5.14 -10.20 6.13
N ASP A 68 4.82 -9.08 6.79
CA ASP A 68 5.19 -7.72 6.37
C ASP A 68 4.60 -7.24 5.02
N CYS A 69 3.79 -8.08 4.39
CA CYS A 69 3.13 -7.79 3.12
C CYS A 69 1.66 -7.44 3.34
N ILE A 70 1.13 -6.56 2.47
CA ILE A 70 -0.31 -6.36 2.36
C ILE A 70 -0.90 -7.40 1.41
N VAL A 71 -2.01 -8.01 1.80
CA VAL A 71 -2.67 -9.06 1.04
C VAL A 71 -3.98 -8.54 0.50
N CYS A 72 -4.13 -8.55 -0.83
CA CYS A 72 -5.34 -8.11 -1.50
C CYS A 72 -6.52 -9.03 -1.15
N PRO A 73 -7.69 -8.51 -0.74
CA PRO A 73 -8.81 -9.34 -0.30
C PRO A 73 -9.49 -10.12 -1.44
N TYR A 74 -9.23 -9.77 -2.70
CA TYR A 74 -9.92 -10.40 -3.82
C TYR A 74 -9.30 -11.76 -4.20
N HIS A 75 -8.00 -11.77 -4.49
CA HIS A 75 -7.30 -12.97 -4.96
C HIS A 75 -6.05 -13.29 -4.12
N ALA A 76 -5.89 -12.62 -2.98
CA ALA A 76 -4.77 -12.82 -2.05
C ALA A 76 -3.38 -12.63 -2.68
N TRP A 77 -3.26 -11.72 -3.66
CA TRP A 77 -1.94 -11.26 -4.11
C TRP A 77 -1.27 -10.52 -2.95
N GLU A 78 -0.06 -10.94 -2.60
CA GLU A 78 0.72 -10.36 -1.50
C GLU A 78 1.72 -9.35 -2.07
N TYR A 79 1.76 -8.13 -1.53
CA TYR A 79 2.65 -7.05 -1.94
C TYR A 79 3.56 -6.64 -0.78
N ASN A 80 4.87 -6.57 -1.04
CA ASN A 80 5.84 -6.09 -0.04
C ASN A 80 5.85 -4.55 0.08
N SER A 81 6.61 -4.03 1.04
CA SER A 81 6.78 -2.57 1.26
C SER A 81 7.41 -1.82 0.09
N GLY A 82 8.13 -2.51 -0.78
CA GLY A 82 8.62 -1.98 -2.06
C GLY A 82 7.58 -1.97 -3.19
N GLY A 83 6.32 -2.33 -2.88
CA GLY A 83 5.20 -2.37 -3.81
C GLY A 83 5.20 -3.56 -4.76
N ALA A 84 6.19 -4.46 -4.68
CA ALA A 84 6.25 -5.62 -5.57
C ALA A 84 5.32 -6.73 -5.09
N CYS A 85 4.58 -7.33 -6.02
CA CYS A 85 3.87 -8.58 -5.75
C CYS A 85 4.90 -9.69 -5.54
N VAL A 86 4.87 -10.32 -4.37
CA VAL A 86 5.80 -11.38 -3.96
C VAL A 86 5.13 -12.75 -3.95
N LYS A 87 3.80 -12.80 -3.96
CA LYS A 87 3.04 -14.05 -4.04
C LYS A 87 1.74 -13.88 -4.82
N ILE A 88 1.52 -14.82 -5.75
CA ILE A 88 0.25 -15.02 -6.45
C ILE A 88 -0.22 -16.44 -6.12
N PRO A 89 -1.17 -16.63 -5.18
CA PRO A 89 -1.59 -17.96 -4.75
C PRO A 89 -2.06 -18.88 -5.87
N GLN A 90 -2.61 -18.31 -6.95
CA GLN A 90 -3.13 -19.06 -8.10
C GLN A 90 -2.05 -19.45 -9.11
N ARG A 91 -0.78 -19.04 -8.92
CA ARG A 91 0.34 -19.32 -9.84
C ARG A 91 1.61 -19.73 -9.09
N GLU A 92 1.50 -20.77 -8.27
CA GLU A 92 2.67 -21.32 -7.58
C GLU A 92 3.69 -21.90 -8.58
N GLY A 93 4.98 -21.73 -8.30
CA GLY A 93 6.08 -22.23 -9.15
C GLY A 93 6.34 -21.43 -10.44
N ILE A 94 5.60 -20.34 -10.69
CA ILE A 94 5.77 -19.49 -11.87
C ILE A 94 6.34 -18.13 -11.45
N SER A 95 7.27 -17.60 -12.24
CA SER A 95 7.82 -16.25 -12.03
C SER A 95 6.72 -15.19 -12.07
N ILE A 96 6.65 -14.38 -11.02
CA ILE A 96 5.74 -13.22 -10.97
C ILE A 96 6.25 -12.15 -11.95
N PRO A 97 5.39 -11.57 -12.81
CA PRO A 97 5.81 -10.52 -13.73
C PRO A 97 6.39 -9.31 -12.99
N THR A 98 7.51 -8.77 -13.47
CA THR A 98 8.17 -7.58 -12.86
C THR A 98 7.28 -6.33 -12.84
N LYS A 99 6.25 -6.28 -13.69
CA LYS A 99 5.24 -5.21 -13.73
C LYS A 99 4.15 -5.36 -12.67
N ALA A 100 4.08 -6.49 -11.96
CA ALA A 100 3.12 -6.70 -10.88
C ALA A 100 3.53 -5.92 -9.63
N ARG A 101 3.48 -4.58 -9.71
CA ARG A 101 3.92 -3.66 -8.67
C ARG A 101 2.94 -2.51 -8.51
N THR A 102 2.63 -2.14 -7.29
CA THR A 102 1.86 -0.91 -6.98
C THR A 102 2.80 0.28 -6.75
N VAL A 103 2.24 1.48 -6.80
CA VAL A 103 2.97 2.72 -6.52
C VAL A 103 3.20 2.84 -5.02
N THR A 104 4.43 3.14 -4.61
CA THR A 104 4.81 3.40 -3.21
C THR A 104 5.01 4.89 -2.97
N TYR A 105 4.79 5.32 -1.74
CA TYR A 105 5.02 6.70 -1.29
C TYR A 105 5.99 6.71 -0.10
N ARG A 106 6.71 7.82 0.06
CA ARG A 106 7.52 8.04 1.26
C ARG A 106 6.58 8.16 2.47
N CYS A 107 6.88 7.41 3.53
CA CYS A 107 6.10 7.38 4.75
C CYS A 107 7.05 7.50 5.95
N GLN A 108 6.70 8.34 6.92
CA GLN A 108 7.48 8.52 8.15
C GLN A 108 6.52 8.90 9.29
N GLU A 109 6.76 8.34 10.47
CA GLU A 109 6.14 8.76 11.73
C GLU A 109 7.05 9.79 12.43
N ARG A 110 6.46 10.85 12.98
CA ARG A 110 7.14 11.97 13.65
C ARG A 110 6.36 12.47 14.85
#